data_AF-A0A1E5WCV0-F1
#
_entry.id   AF-A0A1E5WCV0-F1
#
_cell.length_a   1.000
_cell.length_b   1.000
_cell.length_c   1.000
_cell.angle_alpha   90.00
_cell.angle_beta   90.00
_cell.angle_gamma   90.00
#
_symmetry.space_group_name_H-M   'P 1'
#
loop_
_entity.id
_entity.type
_entity.pdbx_description
1 polymer ?
#
loop_
_entity_poly.entity_id
_entity_poly.type
_entity_poly.pdbx_seq_one_letter_code
_entity_poly.pdbx_strand_id
1 'polypeptide(L)' 'MLALVTSAASAATAIVYLAHKGNARANWFAICQQFDSFCERISASLIGSFAAMALLVLLILLSAVALARR' A
#
# COMPACT_ATOMS: atom_id res chain seq x y z
N MET A 1 7.37 11.03 7.57
CA MET A 1 6.08 10.56 7.02
C MET A 1 6.23 9.60 5.84
N LEU A 2 7.04 9.89 4.82
CA LEU A 2 7.25 9.01 3.67
C LEU A 2 7.64 7.56 4.06
N ALA A 3 8.62 7.41 4.96
CA ALA A 3 9.07 6.11 5.48
C ALA A 3 7.97 5.33 6.22
N LEU A 4 7.05 6.04 6.88
CA LEU A 4 5.94 5.42 7.61
C LEU A 4 4.87 4.91 6.63
N VAL A 5 4.48 5.72 5.65
CA VAL A 5 3.49 5.35 4.62
C VAL A 5 3.98 4.15 3.81
N THR A 6 5.25 4.15 3.40
CA THR A 6 5.87 3.03 2.68
C THR A 6 5.87 1.74 3.49
N SER A 7 6.30 1.82 4.76
CA SER A 7 6.32 0.64 5.65
C SER A 7 4.91 0.09 5.88
N ALA A 8 3.95 0.96 6.17
CA ALA A 8 2.55 0.54 6.37
C ALA A 8 1.93 -0.06 5.09
N ALA A 9 2.17 0.55 3.92
CA ALA A 9 1.68 0.05 2.64
C ALA A 9 2.30 -1.32 2.28
N SER A 10 3.59 -1.54 2.61
CA SER A 10 4.27 -2.83 2.42
C SER A 10 3.72 -3.94 3.33
N ALA A 11 3.45 -3.61 4.59
CA ALA A 11 2.83 -4.57 5.52
C ALA A 11 1.42 -4.94 5.05
N ALA A 12 0.62 -3.94 4.67
CA ALA A 12 -0.73 -4.15 4.18
C ALA A 12 -0.77 -4.95 2.87
N THR A 13 0.19 -4.75 1.95
CA THR A 13 0.30 -5.57 0.72
C THR A 13 0.52 -7.04 1.02
N ALA A 14 1.40 -7.37 1.99
CA ALA A 14 1.62 -8.74 2.40
C ALA A 14 0.33 -9.41 2.92
N ILE A 15 -0.44 -8.69 3.74
CA ILE A 15 -1.72 -9.18 4.27
C ILE A 15 -2.78 -9.32 3.17
N VAL A 16 -2.89 -8.36 2.25
CA VAL A 16 -3.83 -8.45 1.11
C VAL A 16 -3.47 -9.61 0.18
N TYR A 17 -2.18 -9.86 -0.05
CA TYR A 17 -1.71 -11.00 -0.83
C TYR A 17 -2.14 -12.33 -0.18
N LEU A 18 -1.94 -12.46 1.13
CA LEU A 18 -2.42 -13.61 1.90
C LEU A 18 -3.95 -13.72 1.87
N ALA A 19 -4.68 -12.62 1.91
CA ALA A 19 -6.15 -12.63 1.83
C ALA A 19 -6.68 -13.11 0.47
N HIS A 20 -5.96 -12.83 -0.62
CA HIS A 20 -6.31 -13.29 -1.97
C HIS A 20 -5.86 -14.72 -2.28
N LYS A 21 -4.63 -15.09 -1.91
CA LYS A 21 -4.02 -16.38 -2.28
C LYS A 21 -4.11 -17.43 -1.19
N GLY A 22 -4.21 -17.02 0.07
CA GLY A 22 -4.05 -17.91 1.23
C GLY A 22 -2.62 -18.45 1.36
N ASN A 23 -2.41 -19.24 2.41
CA ASN A 23 -1.20 -20.03 2.60
C ASN A 23 -1.51 -21.28 3.44
N ALA A 24 -1.54 -22.44 2.79
CA ALA A 24 -1.85 -23.72 3.44
C ALA A 24 -0.87 -24.08 4.57
N ARG A 25 0.42 -23.72 4.43
CA ARG A 25 1.44 -24.00 5.46
C ARG A 25 1.20 -23.26 6.77
N ALA A 26 0.59 -22.08 6.71
CA ALA A 26 0.24 -21.29 7.88
C ALA A 26 -1.26 -21.42 8.25
N ASN A 27 -1.99 -22.36 7.63
CA ASN A 27 -3.45 -22.49 7.78
C ASN A 27 -4.22 -21.19 7.50
N TRP A 28 -3.69 -20.34 6.60
CA TRP A 28 -4.32 -19.07 6.24
C TRP A 28 -5.20 -19.28 5.01
N PHE A 29 -6.51 -19.06 5.14
CA PHE A 29 -7.45 -19.23 4.03
C PHE A 29 -7.58 -17.96 3.18
N ALA A 30 -7.90 -18.11 1.89
CA ALA A 30 -8.17 -16.99 0.99
C ALA A 30 -9.53 -16.34 1.31
N ILE A 31 -9.54 -15.43 2.29
CA ILE A 31 -10.74 -14.76 2.82
C ILE A 31 -11.46 -13.94 1.73
N CYS A 32 -10.72 -13.38 0.76
CA CYS A 32 -11.31 -12.55 -0.28
C CYS A 32 -12.29 -13.29 -1.20
N GLN A 33 -12.24 -14.62 -1.27
CA GLN A 33 -13.22 -15.41 -2.05
C GLN A 33 -14.64 -15.35 -1.46
N GLN A 34 -14.77 -15.12 -0.16
CA GLN A 34 -16.06 -15.04 0.52
C GLN A 34 -16.53 -13.59 0.71
N PHE A 35 -15.59 -12.63 0.76
CA PHE A 35 -15.86 -11.22 1.04
C PHE A 35 -15.29 -10.32 -0.05
N ASP A 36 -15.83 -10.47 -1.27
CA ASP A 36 -15.31 -9.79 -2.46
C ASP A 36 -15.36 -8.25 -2.34
N SER A 37 -16.48 -7.70 -1.87
CA SER A 37 -16.67 -6.25 -1.69
C SER A 37 -15.74 -5.63 -0.65
N PHE A 38 -15.42 -6.36 0.42
CA PHE A 38 -14.42 -5.92 1.40
C PHE A 38 -13.01 -5.93 0.79
N CYS A 39 -12.69 -6.98 0.03
CA CYS A 39 -11.39 -7.15 -0.58
C CYS A 39 -11.12 -6.09 -1.66
N GLU A 40 -12.13 -5.76 -2.47
CA GLU A 40 -12.08 -4.66 -3.43
C GLU A 40 -11.75 -3.34 -2.74
N ARG A 41 -12.49 -3.02 -1.67
CA ARG A 41 -12.34 -1.75 -0.95
C ARG A 41 -10.99 -1.60 -0.26
N ILE A 42 -10.47 -2.67 0.34
CA ILE A 42 -9.12 -2.68 0.93
C ILE A 42 -8.06 -2.54 -0.16
N SER A 43 -8.19 -3.26 -1.27
CA SER A 43 -7.25 -3.16 -2.39
C SER A 43 -7.23 -1.76 -3.00
N ALA A 44 -8.39 -1.13 -3.17
CA ALA A 44 -8.49 0.26 -3.62
C ALA A 44 -7.79 1.23 -2.65
N SER A 45 -8.00 1.07 -1.33
CA SER A 45 -7.33 1.87 -0.30
C SER A 45 -5.80 1.70 -0.31
N LEU A 46 -5.35 0.47 -0.56
CA LEU A 46 -3.94 0.13 -0.69
C LEU A 46 -3.30 0.87 -1.87
N ILE A 47 -3.95 0.84 -3.04
CA ILE A 47 -3.52 1.56 -4.25
C ILE A 47 -3.47 3.06 -3.98
N GLY A 48 -4.47 3.61 -3.29
CA GLY A 48 -4.49 5.01 -2.86
C GLY A 48 -3.29 5.39 -1.97
N SER A 49 -2.88 4.50 -1.07
CA SER A 49 -1.71 4.72 -0.21
C SER A 49 -0.39 4.76 -0.99
N PHE A 50 -0.22 3.91 -2.01
CA PHE A 50 0.94 3.96 -2.90
C PHE A 50 0.92 5.21 -3.79
N ALA A 51 -0.24 5.65 -4.27
CA ALA A 51 -0.37 6.91 -4.99
C ALA A 51 0.05 8.10 -4.12
N ALA A 52 -0.41 8.15 -2.87
CA ALA A 52 -0.02 9.18 -1.90
C ALA A 52 1.49 9.17 -1.62
N MET A 53 2.11 7.99 -1.47
CA MET A 53 3.57 7.85 -1.37
C MET A 53 4.26 8.50 -2.58
N ALA A 54 3.87 8.15 -3.81
CA ALA A 54 4.50 8.67 -5.01
C ALA A 54 4.39 10.20 -5.13
N LEU A 55 3.20 10.75 -4.80
CA LEU A 55 2.99 12.19 -4.75
C LEU A 55 3.87 12.87 -3.70
N LEU A 56 4.03 12.27 -2.51
CA LEU A 56 4.92 12.79 -1.48
C LEU A 56 6.39 12.80 -1.95
N VAL A 57 6.86 11.75 -2.63
CA VAL A 57 8.22 11.74 -3.22
C VAL A 57 8.38 12.88 -4.21
N LEU A 58 7.42 13.05 -5.13
CA LEU A 58 7.46 14.11 -6.13
C LEU A 58 7.52 15.49 -5.47
N LEU A 59 6.69 15.75 -4.46
CA LEU A 59 6.68 17.00 -3.71
C LEU A 59 8.01 17.27 -2.99
N ILE A 60 8.62 16.24 -2.39
CA ILE A 60 9.93 16.36 -1.75
C ILE A 60 11.01 16.75 -2.78
N LEU A 61 11.01 16.11 -3.95
CA LEU A 61 11.97 16.42 -5.01
C LEU A 61 11.78 17.84 -5.56
N LEU A 62 10.54 18.24 -5.84
CA LEU A 62 10.23 19.60 -6.30
C LEU A 62 10.67 20.65 -5.27
N SER A 63 10.44 20.39 -3.98
CA SER A 63 10.85 21.27 -2.89
C SER A 63 12.38 21.38 -2.80
N ALA A 64 13.08 20.25 -2.91
CA ALA A 64 14.54 20.23 -2.91
C ALA A 64 15.13 21.00 -4.10
N VAL A 65 14.56 20.82 -5.30
CA VAL A 65 14.99 21.54 -6.51
C VAL A 65 14.67 23.04 -6.41
N ALA A 66 13.50 23.41 -5.87
CA ALA A 66 13.14 24.81 -5.68
C ALA A 66 14.08 25.49 -4.68
N LEU A 67 14.47 24.78 -3.61
CA LEU A 67 15.41 25.28 -2.62
C LEU A 67 16.83 25.38 -3.17
N ALA A 68 17.29 24.41 -3.97
CA ALA A 68 18.60 24.43 -4.62
C ALA A 68 18.73 25.49 -5.72
N ARG A 69 17.61 25.96 -6.28
CA ARG A 69 17.58 27.06 -7.27
C ARG A 69 17.63 28.45 -6.64
N ARG A 70 17.45 28.56 -5.32
CA ARG A 70 17.53 29.81 -4.58
C ARG A 70 18.94 30.02 -4.05
#